data_AF-A0A661HVW6-F1
#
_entry.id   AF-A0A661HVW6-F1
#
_cell.length_a   1.000
_cell.length_b   1.000
_cell.length_c   1.000
_cell.angle_alpha   90.00
_cell.angle_beta   90.00
_cell.angle_gamma   90.00
#
_symmetry.space_group_name_H-M   'P 1'
#
loop_
_entity.id
_entity.type
_entity.pdbx_description
1 polymer ?
#
loop_
_entity_poly.entity_id
_entity_poly.type
_entity_poly.pdbx_seq_one_letter_code
_entity_poly.pdbx_strand_id
1 'polypeptide(L)'
;MIDPSLKIPTPIEEIVFDGGSFYLKRDDLIHPDFSGNKARKFHYYFSNDFPQVKKVASYGSNQSNAMYSLSVLAKMKGWEFEYY
;
A
#
# COMPACT_ATOMS: atom_id res chain seq x y z
N MET A 1 -14.21 -7.93 -7.09
CA MET A 1 -13.49 -8.45 -5.91
C MET A 1 -12.12 -7.79 -5.89
N ILE A 2 -11.57 -7.43 -4.72
CA ILE A 2 -10.18 -6.93 -4.63
C ILE A 2 -9.25 -8.13 -4.80
N ASP A 3 -8.28 -8.03 -5.69
CA ASP A 3 -7.23 -9.03 -5.86
C ASP A 3 -6.25 -8.95 -4.68
N PRO A 4 -6.05 -10.00 -3.88
CA PRO A 4 -5.10 -9.95 -2.77
C PRO A 4 -3.64 -10.11 -3.21
N SER A 5 -3.36 -10.37 -4.49
CA SER A 5 -1.99 -10.65 -4.94
C SER A 5 -1.14 -9.36 -4.99
N LEU A 6 -0.01 -9.38 -4.26
CA LEU A 6 0.97 -8.30 -4.28
C LEU A 6 2.09 -8.62 -5.26
N LYS A 7 2.45 -7.66 -6.12
CA LYS A 7 3.54 -7.79 -7.10
C LYS A 7 4.87 -7.36 -6.47
N ILE A 8 5.49 -8.28 -5.75
CA ILE A 8 6.79 -8.07 -5.10
C ILE A 8 7.79 -9.19 -5.47
N PRO A 9 9.09 -8.88 -5.72
CA PRO A 9 9.70 -7.55 -5.69
C PRO A 9 9.23 -6.65 -6.85
N THR A 10 9.19 -5.35 -6.61
CA THR A 10 8.82 -4.36 -7.64
C THR A 10 10.00 -4.10 -8.56
N PRO A 11 9.74 -3.79 -9.85
CA PRO A 11 10.80 -3.53 -10.80
C PRO A 11 11.58 -2.27 -10.43
N ILE A 12 12.84 -2.25 -10.83
CA ILE A 12 13.66 -1.04 -10.87
C ILE A 12 13.79 -0.69 -12.34
N GLU A 13 13.40 0.53 -12.70
CA GLU A 13 13.48 1.04 -14.06
C GLU A 13 14.60 2.08 -14.15
N GLU A 14 15.36 2.04 -15.24
CA GLU A 14 16.28 3.13 -15.58
C GLU A 14 15.51 4.22 -16.34
N ILE A 15 15.73 5.46 -15.94
CA ILE A 15 15.19 6.66 -16.56
C ILE A 15 16.38 7.53 -16.98
N VAL A 16 16.48 7.83 -18.26
CA VAL A 16 17.46 8.79 -18.78
C VAL A 16 16.79 10.15 -18.92
N PHE A 17 17.30 11.15 -18.21
CA PHE A 17 16.80 12.51 -18.26
C PHE A 17 17.96 13.51 -18.23
N ASP A 18 17.96 14.46 -19.15
CA ASP A 18 19.01 15.49 -19.29
C ASP A 18 20.45 14.91 -19.33
N GLY A 19 20.61 13.78 -20.03
CA GLY A 19 21.89 13.07 -20.14
C GLY A 19 22.33 12.30 -18.88
N GLY A 20 21.55 12.35 -17.79
CA GLY A 20 21.79 11.56 -16.57
C GLY A 20 20.93 10.30 -16.49
N SER A 21 21.51 9.21 -16.00
CA SER A 21 20.78 7.97 -15.68
C SER A 21 20.31 7.96 -14.22
N PHE A 22 19.03 7.70 -14.02
CA PHE A 22 18.38 7.54 -12.71
C PHE A 22 17.75 6.16 -12.62
N TYR A 23 17.75 5.57 -11.41
CA TYR A 23 17.06 4.31 -11.16
C TYR A 23 15.86 4.55 -10.26
N LEU A 24 14.68 4.18 -10.75
CA LEU A 24 13.41 4.32 -10.04
C LEU A 24 12.90 2.96 -9.60
N LYS A 25 12.75 2.75 -8.29
CA LYS A 25 12.06 1.59 -7.73
C LYS A 25 10.55 1.82 -7.77
N ARG A 26 9.83 1.03 -8.59
CA ARG A 26 8.40 1.21 -8.91
C ARG A 26 7.48 0.62 -7.86
N ASP A 27 7.55 1.14 -6.64
CA ASP A 27 6.67 0.72 -5.54
C ASP A 27 5.20 1.03 -5.79
N ASP A 28 4.91 1.97 -6.68
CA ASP A 28 3.58 2.28 -7.19
C ASP A 28 2.94 1.12 -7.98
N LEU A 29 3.71 0.11 -8.39
CA LEU A 29 3.22 -1.06 -9.13
C LEU A 29 2.94 -2.30 -8.25
N ILE A 30 2.97 -2.17 -6.91
CA ILE A 30 2.73 -3.29 -5.98
C ILE A 30 1.32 -3.88 -6.16
N HIS A 31 0.29 -3.03 -6.16
CA HIS A 31 -1.11 -3.41 -6.33
C HIS A 31 -1.93 -2.17 -6.74
N PRO A 32 -2.98 -2.26 -7.57
CA PRO A 32 -3.76 -1.11 -8.02
C PRO A 32 -4.26 -0.19 -6.88
N ASP A 33 -4.78 -0.79 -5.80
CA ASP A 33 -5.40 -0.05 -4.69
C ASP A 33 -4.53 -0.05 -3.40
N PHE A 34 -3.49 -0.88 -3.33
CA PHE A 34 -2.65 -1.07 -2.14
C PHE A 34 -1.18 -0.96 -2.53
N SER A 35 -0.77 0.26 -2.86
CA SER A 35 0.52 0.51 -3.51
C SER A 35 1.45 1.47 -2.79
N GLY A 36 2.61 1.68 -3.39
CA GLY A 36 3.61 2.65 -2.99
C GLY A 36 4.26 2.32 -1.65
N ASN A 37 4.84 3.35 -1.04
CA ASN A 37 5.55 3.18 0.22
C ASN A 37 4.64 2.76 1.39
N LYS A 38 3.33 3.06 1.33
CA LYS A 38 2.37 2.70 2.38
C LYS A 38 2.05 1.21 2.35
N ALA A 39 1.91 0.62 1.16
CA ALA A 39 1.81 -0.83 1.01
C ALA A 39 3.00 -1.56 1.64
N ARG A 40 4.23 -1.07 1.45
CA ARG A 40 5.41 -1.66 2.11
C ARG A 40 5.34 -1.59 3.63
N LYS A 41 4.94 -0.43 4.18
CA LYS A 41 4.79 -0.27 5.64
C LYS A 41 3.70 -1.18 6.19
N PHE A 42 2.61 -1.35 5.44
CA PHE A 42 1.47 -2.15 5.84
C PHE A 42 1.60 -3.64 5.50
N HIS A 43 2.63 -4.04 4.74
CA HIS A 43 2.88 -5.42 4.34
C HIS A 43 2.91 -6.37 5.54
N TYR A 44 3.51 -5.96 6.66
CA TYR A 44 3.50 -6.77 7.88
C TYR A 44 2.07 -7.11 8.34
N TYR A 45 1.16 -6.14 8.34
CA TYR A 45 -0.23 -6.35 8.75
C TYR A 45 -1.04 -7.14 7.71
N PHE A 46 -0.67 -7.01 6.43
CA PHE A 46 -1.26 -7.80 5.35
C PHE A 46 -0.89 -9.29 5.48
N SER A 47 0.40 -9.59 5.64
CA SER A 47 0.94 -10.96 5.65
C SER A 47 0.71 -11.74 6.93
N ASN A 48 0.32 -11.09 8.03
CA ASN A 48 0.09 -11.72 9.32
C ASN A 48 -1.39 -11.66 9.70
N ASP A 49 -1.84 -12.63 10.48
CA ASP A 49 -3.22 -12.67 10.97
C ASP A 49 -3.38 -12.09 12.36
N PHE A 50 -4.48 -11.37 12.53
CA PHE A 50 -4.84 -10.71 13.78
C PHE A 50 -6.31 -11.05 14.09
N PRO A 51 -6.60 -12.29 14.52
CA PRO A 51 -7.99 -12.78 14.66
C PRO A 51 -8.84 -12.00 15.67
N GLN A 52 -8.21 -11.24 16.57
CA GLN A 52 -8.90 -10.40 17.55
C GLN A 52 -9.13 -8.95 17.06
N VAL A 53 -8.47 -8.54 15.98
CA VAL A 53 -8.62 -7.19 15.43
C VAL A 53 -9.87 -7.16 14.56
N LYS A 54 -10.76 -6.21 14.87
CA LYS A 54 -12.01 -5.97 14.12
C LYS A 54 -12.06 -4.58 13.50
N LYS A 55 -11.20 -3.67 13.96
CA LYS A 55 -11.22 -2.26 13.60
C LYS A 55 -9.82 -1.69 13.59
N VAL A 56 -9.56 -0.80 12.64
CA VAL A 56 -8.39 0.06 12.62
C VAL A 56 -8.85 1.52 12.57
N ALA A 57 -8.18 2.38 13.33
CA ALA A 57 -8.44 3.81 13.36
C ALA A 57 -7.16 4.56 13.01
N SER A 58 -7.27 5.61 12.19
CA SER A 58 -6.13 6.46 11.86
C SER A 58 -6.57 7.84 11.39
N TYR A 59 -5.61 8.73 11.15
CA TYR A 59 -5.87 10.12 10.78
C TYR A 59 -4.97 10.59 9.63
N GLY A 60 -5.44 11.59 8.89
CA GLY A 60 -4.70 12.14 7.75
C GLY A 60 -5.48 13.21 6.97
N SER A 61 -4.80 13.88 6.04
CA SER A 61 -5.45 14.86 5.15
C SER A 61 -6.37 14.21 4.13
N ASN A 62 -7.33 14.97 3.58
CA ASN A 62 -8.34 14.50 2.62
C ASN A 62 -7.81 13.70 1.41
N GLN A 63 -6.53 13.86 1.04
CA GLN A 63 -5.87 13.14 -0.07
C GLN A 63 -4.76 12.19 0.43
N SER A 64 -4.89 11.68 1.65
CA SER A 64 -3.87 10.83 2.25
C SER A 64 -3.80 9.47 1.56
N ASN A 65 -2.73 9.26 0.79
CA ASN A 65 -2.37 7.93 0.25
C ASN A 65 -2.24 6.86 1.34
N ALA A 66 -1.89 7.26 2.57
CA ALA A 66 -1.83 6.35 3.72
C ALA A 66 -3.22 5.86 4.11
N MET A 67 -4.19 6.77 4.21
CA MET A 67 -5.55 6.42 4.63
C MET A 67 -6.25 5.61 3.55
N TYR A 68 -6.04 5.95 2.28
CA TYR A 68 -6.51 5.13 1.17
C TYR A 68 -5.94 3.70 1.24
N SER A 69 -4.62 3.56 1.34
CA SER A 69 -3.98 2.23 1.43
C SER A 69 -4.44 1.43 2.66
N LEU A 70 -4.65 2.11 3.79
CA LEU A 70 -5.13 1.48 5.02
C LEU A 70 -6.59 1.02 4.91
N SER A 71 -7.44 1.79 4.22
CA SER A 71 -8.82 1.40 3.95
C SER A 71 -8.91 0.12 3.11
N VAL A 72 -7.98 -0.04 2.16
CA VAL A 72 -7.90 -1.21 1.29
C VAL A 72 -7.42 -2.42 2.09
N LEU A 73 -6.40 -2.25 2.93
CA LEU A 73 -5.97 -3.30 3.87
C LEU A 73 -7.12 -3.74 4.79
N ALA A 74 -7.82 -2.78 5.40
CA ALA A 74 -8.94 -3.07 6.29
C ALA A 74 -10.01 -3.90 5.57
N LYS A 75 -10.36 -3.51 4.33
CA LYS A 75 -11.27 -4.29 3.49
C LYS A 75 -10.76 -5.70 3.17
N MET A 76 -9.47 -5.87 2.87
CA MET A 76 -8.86 -7.18 2.64
C MET A 76 -8.87 -8.07 3.89
N LYS A 77 -8.69 -7.48 5.09
CA LYS A 77 -8.69 -8.20 6.38
C LYS A 77 -10.08 -8.34 7.01
N GLY A 78 -11.11 -7.74 6.41
CA GLY A 78 -12.46 -7.72 6.98
C GLY A 78 -12.59 -6.85 8.24
N TRP A 79 -11.74 -5.84 8.38
CA TRP A 79 -11.78 -4.88 9.49
C TRP A 79 -12.63 -3.66 9.13
N GLU A 80 -13.28 -3.08 10.14
CA GLU A 80 -13.81 -1.72 10.09
C GLU A 80 -12.65 -0.71 10.01
N PHE A 81 -12.84 0.38 9.28
CA PHE A 81 -11.87 1.47 9.21
C PHE A 81 -12.51 2.79 9.63
N GLU A 82 -11.98 3.40 10.68
CA GLU A 82 -12.33 4.74 11.11
C GLU A 82 -11.24 5.73 10.70
N TYR A 83 -11.63 6.72 9.90
CA TYR A 83 -10.73 7.75 9.38
C TYR A 83 -11.14 9.12 9.94
N TYR A 84 -10.21 9.74 10.69
CA TYR A 84 -10.31 11.07 11.28
C TYR A 84 -9.50 12.15 10.56
#